data_AF-A0ABC8IUW1-F1
#
_entry.id   AF-A0ABC8IUW1-F1
#
_cell.length_a   1.000
_cell.length_b   1.000
_cell.length_c   1.000
_cell.angle_alpha   90.00
_cell.angle_beta   90.00
_cell.angle_gamma   90.00
#
_symmetry.space_group_name_H-M   'P 1'
#
loop_
_entity.id
_entity.type
_entity.pdbx_description
1 polymer ?
#
loop_
_entity_poly.entity_id
_entity_poly.type
_entity_poly.pdbx_seq_one_letter_code
_entity_poly.pdbx_strand_id
1 'polypeptide(L)'
;MQKLHELAQSQLFELRAQSDEEKATKQSELGLLMDEVERAQTRLLTLEREKGHLRSQLQTANEDTENKNSDNVDSNSMLENSLTAKEKIISELNMEIHNVETALANEREDHVTEIKKLNSLLNKKDTIIEEMKKELQERPSAKLVDDLRKKVKFCSEPAQVQLSEKTSLLEKAEAKGEELTATVNEQQRLIQKLEDDILKVCYSSKERKGALFNEWEFSEAGGAEQSEAPMDQKHAPTDQDQSSMLKVICSQRDRFRARLRETEEEIRRLKEKIGCLTDELEKTKADNVKLYGKIRYVQDYNHDKVVSRGSKKYVEDLESGFSSDVESKYKKIYEDDINPFAAFSKKRSDYTKQWPLPSRKQGSISYARTFAFFYTIGLHVLVFTCLYRMSALSYLSHGAEETPVTETTTNLPRGF
;
A
#
# COMPACT_ATOMS: atom_id res chain seq x y z
N MET A 1 65.94 -8.27 8.98
CA MET A 1 66.67 -7.20 8.26
C MET A 1 65.79 -6.49 7.23
N GLN A 2 65.16 -7.18 6.26
CA GLN A 2 64.32 -6.53 5.23
C GLN A 2 63.13 -5.71 5.79
N LYS A 3 62.34 -6.26 6.73
CA LYS A 3 61.20 -5.54 7.34
C LYS A 3 61.60 -4.26 8.09
N LEU A 4 62.79 -4.25 8.69
CA LEU A 4 63.33 -3.08 9.39
C LEU A 4 63.77 -2.01 8.38
N HIS A 5 64.33 -2.42 7.25
CA HIS A 5 64.67 -1.51 6.16
C HIS A 5 63.40 -0.91 5.52
N GLU A 6 62.37 -1.72 5.27
CA GLU A 6 61.09 -1.23 4.72
C GLU A 6 60.41 -0.24 5.69
N LEU A 7 60.44 -0.51 7.00
CA LEU A 7 59.91 0.40 8.02
C LEU A 7 60.71 1.71 8.09
N ALA A 8 62.04 1.64 8.09
CA ALA A 8 62.89 2.83 8.06
C ALA A 8 62.70 3.64 6.76
N GLN A 9 62.49 2.98 5.63
CA GLN A 9 62.21 3.62 4.36
C GLN A 9 60.83 4.31 4.36
N SER A 10 59.81 3.65 4.90
CA SER A 10 58.48 4.23 5.12
C SER A 10 58.55 5.48 6.00
N GLN A 11 59.28 5.42 7.12
CA GLN A 11 59.44 6.57 8.01
C GLN A 11 60.20 7.72 7.34
N LEU A 12 61.21 7.42 6.51
CA LEU A 12 61.91 8.46 5.73
C LEU A 12 61.00 9.11 4.69
N PHE A 13 60.13 8.34 4.02
CA PHE A 13 59.16 8.90 3.09
C PHE A 13 58.11 9.75 3.80
N GLU A 14 57.64 9.32 4.97
CA GLU A 14 56.68 10.07 5.77
C GLU A 14 57.26 11.37 6.32
N LEU A 15 58.48 11.34 6.88
CA LEU A 15 59.19 12.55 7.32
C LEU A 15 59.49 13.51 6.15
N ARG A 16 59.80 12.97 4.96
CA ARG A 16 59.99 13.79 3.77
C ARG A 16 58.67 14.43 3.32
N ALA A 17 57.58 13.67 3.32
CA ALA A 17 56.25 14.18 2.99
C ALA A 17 55.82 15.29 3.97
N GLN A 18 56.00 15.08 5.28
CA GLN A 18 55.73 16.08 6.30
C GLN A 18 56.61 17.33 6.14
N SER A 19 57.90 17.17 5.85
CA SER A 19 58.79 18.31 5.60
C SER A 19 58.41 19.09 4.34
N ASP A 20 58.00 18.42 3.27
CA ASP A 20 57.59 19.07 2.03
C ASP A 20 56.22 19.74 2.18
N GLU A 21 55.31 19.15 2.96
CA GLU A 21 54.05 19.77 3.36
C GLU A 21 54.27 21.02 4.23
N GLU A 22 55.14 20.95 5.24
CA GLU A 22 55.50 22.12 6.06
C GLU A 22 56.16 23.23 5.24
N LYS A 23 56.99 22.89 4.25
CA LYS A 23 57.57 23.89 3.35
C LYS A 23 56.48 24.53 2.49
N ALA A 24 55.54 23.75 1.97
CA ALA A 24 54.44 24.25 1.17
C ALA A 24 53.53 25.18 1.99
N THR A 25 53.22 24.82 3.25
CA THR A 25 52.41 25.68 4.14
C THR A 25 53.14 26.98 4.48
N LYS A 26 54.42 26.91 4.85
CA LYS A 26 55.25 28.12 5.12
C LYS A 26 55.39 29.00 3.88
N GLN A 27 55.53 28.40 2.69
CA GLN A 27 55.59 29.14 1.44
C GLN A 27 54.26 29.83 1.12
N SER A 28 53.12 29.17 1.38
CA SER A 28 51.79 29.76 1.24
C SER A 28 51.58 30.92 2.24
N GLU A 29 51.98 30.74 3.50
CA GLU A 29 51.91 31.79 4.52
C GLU A 29 52.76 33.01 4.15
N LEU A 30 53.99 32.80 3.67
CA LEU A 30 54.83 33.87 3.15
C LEU A 30 54.19 34.60 1.96
N GLY A 31 53.51 33.87 1.07
CA GLY A 31 52.75 34.47 -0.02
C GLY A 31 51.62 35.38 0.47
N LEU A 32 50.81 34.91 1.42
CA LEU A 32 49.74 35.71 2.01
C LEU A 32 50.26 36.95 2.76
N LEU A 33 51.38 36.82 3.48
CA LEU A 33 52.02 37.94 4.15
C LEU A 33 52.59 38.95 3.16
N MET A 34 53.18 38.49 2.06
CA MET A 34 53.67 39.36 0.99
C MET A 34 52.52 40.14 0.35
N ASP A 35 51.40 39.48 0.05
CA ASP A 35 50.20 40.13 -0.48
C ASP A 35 49.62 41.18 0.49
N GLU A 36 49.62 40.91 1.79
CA GLU A 36 49.17 41.88 2.80
C GLU A 36 50.12 43.07 2.91
N VAL A 37 51.43 42.84 2.81
CA VAL A 37 52.43 43.92 2.75
C VAL A 37 52.23 44.78 1.50
N GLU A 38 52.03 44.18 0.33
CA GLU A 38 51.76 44.93 -0.91
C GLU A 38 50.46 45.74 -0.82
N ARG A 39 49.40 45.15 -0.24
CA ARG A 39 48.13 45.82 0.00
C ARG A 39 48.28 46.99 0.97
N ALA A 40 49.04 46.80 2.05
CA ALA A 40 49.34 47.86 3.02
C ALA A 40 50.20 48.97 2.42
N GLN A 41 51.20 48.64 1.60
CA GLN A 41 52.02 49.61 0.88
C GLN A 41 51.19 50.42 -0.12
N THR A 42 50.25 49.79 -0.83
CA THR A 42 49.35 50.48 -1.76
C THR A 42 48.43 51.45 -1.01
N ARG A 43 47.91 51.05 0.16
CA ARG A 43 47.15 51.92 1.06
C ARG A 43 48.00 53.08 1.60
N LEU A 44 49.25 52.82 1.96
CA LEU A 44 50.17 53.87 2.42
C LEU A 44 50.41 54.91 1.31
N LEU A 45 50.72 54.47 0.09
CA LEU A 45 50.97 55.35 -1.05
C LEU A 45 49.72 56.16 -1.46
N THR A 46 48.52 55.61 -1.29
CA THR A 46 47.27 56.35 -1.53
C THR A 46 47.07 57.41 -0.45
N LEU A 47 47.23 57.06 0.82
CA LEU A 47 47.18 58.01 1.94
C LEU A 47 48.26 59.10 1.85
N GLU A 48 49.47 58.78 1.38
CA GLU A 48 50.53 59.77 1.16
C GLU A 48 50.19 60.76 0.05
N ARG A 49 49.58 60.28 -1.05
CA ARG A 49 49.06 61.16 -2.12
C ARG A 49 47.92 62.04 -1.62
N GLU A 50 46.97 61.48 -0.87
CA GLU A 50 45.86 62.21 -0.28
C GLU A 50 46.36 63.27 0.72
N LYS A 51 47.33 62.94 1.57
CA LYS A 51 47.97 63.90 2.47
C LYS A 51 48.68 65.01 1.71
N GLY A 52 49.38 64.69 0.61
CA GLY A 52 49.97 65.69 -0.28
C GLY A 52 48.91 66.59 -0.91
N HIS A 53 47.81 66.02 -1.37
CA HIS A 53 46.68 66.75 -1.95
C HIS A 53 46.02 67.68 -0.93
N LEU A 54 45.71 67.20 0.28
CA LEU A 54 45.16 68.00 1.37
C LEU A 54 46.12 69.11 1.80
N ARG A 55 47.43 68.85 1.81
CA ARG A 55 48.43 69.88 2.12
C ARG A 55 48.47 70.97 1.05
N SER A 56 48.36 70.62 -0.23
CA SER A 56 48.27 71.59 -1.34
C SER A 56 46.94 72.36 -1.31
N GLN A 57 45.83 71.70 -1.00
CA GLN A 57 44.53 72.36 -0.78
C GLN A 57 44.59 73.35 0.39
N LEU A 58 45.25 73.00 1.50
CA LEU A 58 45.45 73.91 2.62
C LEU A 58 46.33 75.10 2.26
N GLN A 59 47.39 74.89 1.48
CA GLN A 59 48.26 75.98 1.04
C GLN A 59 47.53 76.94 0.09
N THR A 60 46.78 76.42 -0.88
CA THR A 60 45.97 77.24 -1.79
C THR A 60 44.85 77.97 -1.06
N ALA A 61 44.15 77.32 -0.12
CA ALA A 61 43.17 77.98 0.72
C ALA A 61 43.81 79.09 1.59
N ASN A 62 45.02 78.89 2.09
CA ASN A 62 45.74 79.90 2.86
C ASN A 62 46.18 81.11 2.01
N GLU A 63 46.64 80.87 0.77
CA GLU A 63 46.98 81.92 -0.20
C GLU A 63 45.72 82.67 -0.70
N ASP A 64 44.58 81.99 -0.84
CA ASP A 64 43.28 82.60 -1.18
C ASP A 64 42.69 83.44 -0.03
N THR A 65 43.02 83.11 1.23
CA THR A 65 42.53 83.85 2.42
C THR A 65 43.25 85.19 2.60
N GLU A 66 44.48 85.35 2.09
CA GLU A 66 45.19 86.64 2.10
C GLU A 66 44.71 87.59 0.99
N ASN A 67 44.00 87.11 -0.05
CA ASN A 67 43.74 87.90 -1.26
C ASN A 67 42.25 88.18 -1.59
N LYS A 68 41.27 87.69 -0.81
CA LYS A 68 39.84 87.81 -1.16
C LYS A 68 38.94 88.34 -0.05
N ASN A 69 38.88 89.67 0.07
CA ASN A 69 37.71 90.35 0.64
C ASN A 69 36.77 90.92 -0.45
N SER A 70 36.97 90.56 -1.73
CA SER A 70 36.20 91.11 -2.87
C SER A 70 35.46 90.08 -3.76
N ASP A 71 35.74 88.77 -3.69
CA ASP A 71 35.21 87.75 -4.64
C ASP A 71 34.25 86.70 -4.02
N ASN A 72 33.60 87.05 -2.91
CA ASN A 72 32.78 86.11 -2.12
C ASN A 72 31.52 85.63 -2.88
N VAL A 73 30.95 86.45 -3.74
CA VAL A 73 29.66 86.15 -4.43
C VAL A 73 29.82 85.13 -5.56
N ASP A 74 30.87 85.24 -6.39
CA ASP A 74 31.10 84.29 -7.48
C ASP A 74 31.50 82.90 -6.95
N SER A 75 32.29 82.85 -5.88
CA SER A 75 32.70 81.61 -5.22
C SER A 75 31.49 80.83 -4.69
N ASN A 76 30.49 81.55 -4.13
CA ASN A 76 29.28 80.94 -3.61
C ASN A 76 28.40 80.34 -4.74
N SER A 77 28.31 81.04 -5.88
CA SER A 77 27.58 80.55 -7.06
C SER A 77 28.20 79.29 -7.69
N MET A 78 29.54 79.21 -7.72
CA MET A 78 30.24 78.02 -8.21
C MET A 78 30.07 76.82 -7.27
N LEU A 79 30.05 77.05 -5.96
CA LEU A 79 29.76 76.03 -4.96
C LEU A 79 28.33 75.52 -5.07
N GLU A 80 27.36 76.38 -5.32
CA GLU A 80 25.95 76.01 -5.52
C GLU A 80 25.75 75.17 -6.81
N ASN A 81 26.42 75.54 -7.91
CA ASN A 81 26.44 74.75 -9.13
C ASN A 81 27.14 73.38 -8.95
N SER A 82 28.20 73.34 -8.13
CA SER A 82 28.89 72.08 -7.78
C SER A 82 28.03 71.20 -6.88
N LEU A 83 27.29 71.79 -5.94
CA LEU A 83 26.37 71.09 -5.06
C LEU A 83 25.22 70.48 -5.85
N THR A 84 24.56 71.25 -6.72
CA THR A 84 23.49 70.75 -7.59
C THR A 84 23.98 69.66 -8.55
N ALA A 85 25.21 69.76 -9.07
CA ALA A 85 25.83 68.71 -9.86
C ALA A 85 26.06 67.42 -9.03
N LYS A 86 26.54 67.56 -7.79
CA LYS A 86 26.72 66.41 -6.88
C LYS A 86 25.38 65.80 -6.46
N GLU A 87 24.35 66.60 -6.20
CA GLU A 87 22.99 66.14 -5.89
C GLU A 87 22.37 65.37 -7.06
N LYS A 88 22.62 65.83 -8.30
CA LYS A 88 22.23 65.12 -9.51
C LYS A 88 22.94 63.77 -9.62
N ILE A 89 24.25 63.72 -9.39
CA ILE A 89 25.03 62.48 -9.39
C ILE A 89 24.53 61.53 -8.28
N ILE A 90 24.26 62.04 -7.08
CA ILE A 90 23.70 61.24 -5.97
C ILE A 90 22.34 60.66 -6.37
N SER A 91 21.48 61.45 -7.02
CA SER A 91 20.17 60.99 -7.48
C SER A 91 20.31 59.90 -8.56
N GLU A 92 21.25 60.07 -9.49
CA GLU A 92 21.54 59.10 -10.54
C GLU A 92 22.11 57.79 -9.97
N LEU A 93 23.05 57.88 -9.02
CA LEU A 93 23.57 56.71 -8.29
C LEU A 93 22.50 56.01 -7.46
N ASN A 94 21.61 56.75 -6.79
CA ASN A 94 20.50 56.17 -6.04
C ASN A 94 19.50 55.46 -6.96
N MET A 95 19.25 56.00 -8.14
CA MET A 95 18.41 55.36 -9.14
C MET A 95 19.07 54.08 -9.67
N GLU A 96 20.38 54.10 -9.91
CA GLU A 96 21.13 52.91 -10.34
C GLU A 96 21.17 51.83 -9.24
N ILE A 97 21.38 52.22 -7.98
CA ILE A 97 21.28 51.31 -6.83
C ILE A 97 19.90 50.67 -6.79
N HIS A 98 18.83 51.48 -6.88
CA HIS A 98 17.46 50.95 -6.87
C HIS A 98 17.20 50.01 -8.05
N ASN A 99 17.72 50.32 -9.24
CA ASN A 99 17.59 49.45 -10.43
C ASN A 99 18.31 48.11 -10.22
N VAL A 100 19.54 48.13 -9.71
CA VAL A 100 20.32 46.93 -9.39
C VAL A 100 19.66 46.12 -8.28
N GLU A 101 19.14 46.76 -7.24
CA GLU A 101 18.39 46.11 -6.16
C GLU A 101 17.13 45.44 -6.69
N THR A 102 16.40 46.10 -7.58
CA THR A 102 15.20 45.55 -8.22
C THR A 102 15.55 44.37 -9.13
N ALA A 103 16.62 44.48 -9.92
CA ALA A 103 17.10 43.38 -10.77
C ALA A 103 17.53 42.17 -9.93
N LEU A 104 18.26 42.40 -8.83
CA LEU A 104 18.67 41.35 -7.89
C LEU A 104 17.47 40.71 -7.19
N ALA A 105 16.44 41.50 -6.84
CA ALA A 105 15.21 40.98 -6.25
C ALA A 105 14.45 40.08 -7.23
N ASN A 106 14.34 40.48 -8.50
CA ASN A 106 13.73 39.68 -9.54
C ASN A 106 14.51 38.37 -9.78
N GLU A 107 15.83 38.44 -9.87
CA GLU A 107 16.66 37.24 -10.05
C GLU A 107 16.54 36.28 -8.86
N ARG A 108 16.50 36.80 -7.63
CA ARG A 108 16.23 36.00 -6.42
C ARG A 108 14.86 35.33 -6.47
N GLU A 109 13.84 36.03 -6.94
CA GLU A 109 12.50 35.46 -7.12
C GLU A 109 12.54 34.32 -8.14
N ASP A 110 13.17 34.53 -9.31
CA ASP A 110 13.36 33.50 -10.33
C ASP A 110 14.06 32.26 -9.78
N HIS A 111 15.18 32.43 -9.05
CA HIS A 111 15.89 31.33 -8.39
C HIS A 111 15.00 30.60 -7.38
N VAL A 112 14.19 31.31 -6.60
CA VAL A 112 13.23 30.69 -5.66
C VAL A 112 12.16 29.90 -6.41
N THR A 113 11.65 30.39 -7.54
CA THR A 113 10.69 29.62 -8.35
C THR A 113 11.32 28.37 -8.94
N GLU A 114 12.58 28.44 -9.38
CA GLU A 114 13.30 27.29 -9.94
C GLU A 114 13.60 26.24 -8.87
N ILE A 115 14.01 26.66 -7.68
CA ILE A 115 14.16 25.78 -6.51
C ILE A 115 12.83 25.09 -6.17
N LYS A 116 11.70 25.81 -6.22
CA LYS A 116 10.37 25.20 -6.01
C LYS A 116 10.04 24.15 -7.08
N LYS A 117 10.34 24.41 -8.35
CA LYS A 117 10.13 23.45 -9.45
C LYS A 117 11.02 22.20 -9.27
N LEU A 118 12.30 22.39 -8.98
CA LEU A 118 13.25 21.30 -8.74
C LEU A 118 12.83 20.45 -7.54
N ASN A 119 12.39 21.07 -6.44
CA ASN A 119 11.85 20.35 -5.28
C ASN A 119 10.58 19.57 -5.62
N SER A 120 9.68 20.11 -6.46
CA SER A 120 8.51 19.37 -6.94
C SER A 120 8.90 18.15 -7.77
N LEU A 121 9.91 18.29 -8.65
CA LEU A 121 10.46 17.19 -9.43
C LEU A 121 11.15 16.13 -8.56
N LEU A 122 11.89 16.55 -7.53
CA LEU A 122 12.54 15.65 -6.59
C LEU A 122 11.51 14.83 -5.81
N ASN A 123 10.49 15.50 -5.23
CA ASN A 123 9.39 14.81 -4.55
C ASN A 123 8.68 13.81 -5.45
N LYS A 124 8.44 14.15 -6.73
CA LYS A 124 7.87 13.20 -7.71
C LYS A 124 8.78 12.00 -7.92
N LYS A 125 10.10 12.20 -8.08
CA LYS A 125 11.05 11.09 -8.23
C LYS A 125 11.11 10.22 -6.98
N ASP A 126 11.08 10.80 -5.78
CA ASP A 126 11.06 10.06 -4.52
C ASP A 126 9.79 9.21 -4.39
N THR A 127 8.63 9.73 -4.80
CA THR A 127 7.40 8.94 -4.83
C THR A 127 7.49 7.75 -5.79
N ILE A 128 8.08 7.94 -6.98
CA ILE A 128 8.29 6.86 -7.95
C ILE A 128 9.27 5.82 -7.41
N ILE A 129 10.34 6.26 -6.75
CA ILE A 129 11.33 5.36 -6.15
C ILE A 129 10.70 4.51 -5.05
N GLU A 130 9.91 5.11 -4.16
CA GLU A 130 9.21 4.37 -3.11
C GLU A 130 8.14 3.43 -3.69
N GLU A 131 7.45 3.82 -4.77
CA GLU A 131 6.54 2.92 -5.49
C GLU A 131 7.28 1.73 -6.12
N MET A 132 8.36 1.96 -6.86
CA MET A 132 9.19 0.90 -7.44
C MET A 132 9.80 -0.02 -6.38
N LYS A 133 10.26 0.53 -5.25
CA LYS A 133 10.82 -0.24 -4.13
C LYS A 133 9.75 -1.10 -3.48
N LYS A 134 8.53 -0.58 -3.37
CA LYS A 134 7.38 -1.33 -2.88
C LYS A 134 6.97 -2.43 -3.87
N GLU A 135 6.93 -2.17 -5.17
CA GLU A 135 6.72 -3.20 -6.20
C GLU A 135 7.79 -4.30 -6.14
N LEU A 136 9.04 -3.91 -5.92
CA LEU A 136 10.15 -4.86 -5.77
C LEU A 136 10.01 -5.71 -4.50
N GLN A 137 9.52 -5.14 -3.39
CA GLN A 137 9.24 -5.87 -2.15
C GLN A 137 7.98 -6.75 -2.24
N GLU A 138 6.98 -6.32 -3.00
CA GLU A 138 5.74 -7.08 -3.24
C GLU A 138 5.95 -8.23 -4.22
N ARG A 139 7.04 -8.20 -5.01
CA ARG A 139 7.42 -9.31 -5.87
C ARG A 139 7.65 -10.55 -5.00
N PRO A 140 6.89 -11.65 -5.21
CA PRO A 140 7.00 -12.84 -4.39
C PRO A 140 8.44 -13.37 -4.48
N SER A 141 9.06 -13.58 -3.32
CA SER A 141 10.45 -14.03 -3.25
C SER A 141 10.61 -15.33 -4.04
N ALA A 142 11.74 -15.48 -4.73
CA ALA A 142 12.03 -16.67 -5.55
C ALA A 142 11.75 -17.99 -4.80
N LYS A 143 11.94 -18.00 -3.48
CA LYS A 143 11.64 -19.13 -2.60
C LYS A 143 10.15 -19.47 -2.51
N LEU A 144 9.25 -18.48 -2.49
CA LEU A 144 7.80 -18.72 -2.49
C LEU A 144 7.32 -19.24 -3.85
N VAL A 145 7.91 -18.76 -4.94
CA VAL A 145 7.63 -19.27 -6.30
C VAL A 145 8.08 -20.72 -6.44
N ASP A 146 9.26 -21.08 -5.91
CA ASP A 146 9.75 -22.45 -5.92
C ASP A 146 8.92 -23.39 -5.03
N ASP A 147 8.48 -22.93 -3.85
CA ASP A 147 7.58 -23.70 -2.98
C ASP A 147 6.20 -23.90 -3.61
N LEU A 148 5.66 -22.89 -4.30
CA LEU A 148 4.42 -23.03 -5.05
C LEU A 148 4.59 -23.99 -6.23
N ARG A 149 5.71 -23.93 -6.97
CA ARG A 149 6.02 -24.90 -8.03
C ARG A 149 6.13 -26.33 -7.49
N LYS A 150 6.79 -26.52 -6.34
CA LYS A 150 6.88 -27.84 -5.68
C LYS A 150 5.51 -28.34 -5.23
N LYS A 151 4.66 -27.47 -4.66
CA LYS A 151 3.29 -27.84 -4.25
C LYS A 151 2.40 -28.17 -5.45
N VAL A 152 2.50 -27.41 -6.54
CA VAL A 152 1.78 -27.70 -7.78
C VAL A 152 2.22 -29.06 -8.34
N LYS A 153 3.53 -29.34 -8.35
CA LYS A 153 4.05 -30.63 -8.80
C LYS A 153 3.57 -31.80 -7.91
N PHE A 154 3.60 -31.61 -6.59
CA PHE A 154 3.12 -32.60 -5.63
C PHE A 154 1.61 -32.86 -5.72
N CYS A 155 0.80 -31.87 -6.12
CA CYS A 155 -0.63 -32.06 -6.36
C CYS A 155 -0.94 -32.60 -7.76
N SER A 156 -0.13 -32.28 -8.77
CA SER A 156 -0.37 -32.74 -10.14
C SER A 156 -0.09 -34.22 -10.31
N GLU A 157 0.94 -34.77 -9.68
CA GLU A 157 1.26 -36.22 -9.73
C GLU A 157 0.12 -37.13 -9.24
N PRO A 158 -0.45 -36.97 -8.03
CA PRO A 158 -1.55 -37.82 -7.56
C PRO A 158 -2.84 -37.58 -8.35
N ALA A 159 -3.08 -36.36 -8.86
CA ALA A 159 -4.21 -36.10 -9.74
C ALA A 159 -4.08 -36.84 -11.09
N GLN A 160 -2.86 -36.94 -11.62
CA GLN A 160 -2.57 -37.67 -12.86
C GLN A 160 -2.72 -39.19 -12.67
N VAL A 161 -2.30 -39.72 -11.51
CA VAL A 161 -2.51 -41.13 -11.16
C VAL A 161 -4.01 -41.45 -10.99
N GLN A 162 -4.77 -40.60 -10.30
CA GLN A 162 -6.23 -40.76 -10.16
C GLN A 162 -6.95 -40.72 -11.51
N LEU A 163 -6.50 -39.87 -12.45
CA LEU A 163 -7.00 -39.84 -13.83
C LEU A 163 -6.69 -41.14 -14.58
N SER A 164 -5.48 -41.70 -14.42
CA SER A 164 -5.11 -42.99 -15.03
C SER A 164 -5.90 -44.17 -14.45
N GLU A 165 -6.21 -44.14 -13.15
CA GLU A 165 -7.00 -45.18 -12.51
C GLU A 165 -8.46 -45.11 -12.96
N LYS A 166 -9.07 -43.91 -12.99
CA LYS A 166 -10.43 -43.72 -13.48
C LYS A 166 -10.59 -44.08 -14.96
N THR A 167 -9.60 -43.78 -15.80
CA THR A 167 -9.62 -44.20 -17.21
C THR A 167 -9.56 -45.72 -17.35
N SER A 168 -8.72 -46.41 -16.57
CA SER A 168 -8.69 -47.89 -16.58
C SER A 168 -9.99 -48.54 -16.09
N LEU A 169 -10.69 -47.91 -15.14
CA LEU A 169 -11.99 -48.39 -14.65
C LEU A 169 -13.10 -48.14 -15.67
N LEU A 170 -13.03 -47.01 -16.38
CA LEU A 170 -13.95 -46.68 -17.47
C LEU A 170 -13.80 -47.68 -18.62
N GLU A 171 -12.57 -47.99 -19.04
CA GLU A 171 -12.28 -49.01 -20.06
C GLU A 171 -12.83 -50.39 -19.68
N LYS A 172 -12.69 -50.80 -18.41
CA LYS A 172 -13.28 -52.06 -17.90
C LYS A 172 -14.81 -52.04 -17.89
N ALA A 173 -15.43 -50.88 -17.64
CA ALA A 173 -16.88 -50.73 -17.66
C ALA A 173 -17.42 -50.74 -19.10
N GLU A 174 -16.71 -50.09 -20.03
CA GLU A 174 -17.00 -50.11 -21.47
C GLU A 174 -16.90 -51.53 -22.03
N ALA A 175 -15.83 -52.27 -21.72
CA ALA A 175 -15.69 -53.67 -22.14
C ALA A 175 -16.84 -54.57 -21.64
N LYS A 176 -17.30 -54.36 -20.40
CA LYS A 176 -18.49 -55.06 -19.87
C LYS A 176 -19.77 -54.62 -20.57
N GLY A 177 -19.88 -53.35 -20.94
CA GLY A 177 -20.97 -52.84 -21.76
C GLY A 177 -21.02 -53.53 -23.11
N GLU A 178 -19.89 -53.64 -23.80
CA GLU A 178 -19.76 -54.36 -25.06
C GLU A 178 -20.14 -55.84 -24.93
N GLU A 179 -19.66 -56.53 -23.88
CA GLU A 179 -20.04 -57.92 -23.59
C GLU A 179 -21.55 -58.09 -23.37
N LEU A 180 -22.16 -57.22 -22.57
CA LEU A 180 -23.60 -57.23 -22.35
C LEU A 180 -24.37 -56.95 -23.65
N THR A 181 -23.94 -56.00 -24.47
CA THR A 181 -24.57 -55.76 -25.78
C THR A 181 -24.42 -56.94 -26.73
N ALA A 182 -23.29 -57.66 -26.70
CA ALA A 182 -23.10 -58.88 -27.48
C ALA A 182 -24.05 -60.00 -27.03
N THR A 183 -24.22 -60.19 -25.71
CA THR A 183 -25.19 -61.18 -25.19
C THR A 183 -26.63 -60.81 -25.52
N VAL A 184 -27.01 -59.54 -25.45
CA VAL A 184 -28.33 -59.05 -25.89
C VAL A 184 -28.53 -59.31 -27.39
N ASN A 185 -27.53 -59.06 -28.23
CA ASN A 185 -27.61 -59.34 -29.65
C ASN A 185 -27.76 -60.84 -29.95
N GLU A 186 -27.05 -61.71 -29.23
CA GLU A 186 -27.21 -63.16 -29.40
C GLU A 186 -28.59 -63.63 -28.91
N GLN A 187 -29.09 -63.07 -27.80
CA GLN A 187 -30.47 -63.32 -27.34
C GLN A 187 -31.49 -62.87 -28.39
N GLN A 188 -31.34 -61.67 -28.95
CA GLN A 188 -32.20 -61.15 -30.01
C GLN A 188 -32.18 -62.08 -31.24
N ARG A 189 -31.01 -62.58 -31.63
CA ARG A 189 -30.86 -63.53 -32.74
C ARG A 189 -31.54 -64.86 -32.47
N LEU A 190 -31.45 -65.35 -31.22
CA LEU A 190 -32.13 -66.57 -30.80
C LEU A 190 -33.65 -66.40 -30.81
N ILE A 191 -34.14 -65.26 -30.32
CA ILE A 191 -35.57 -64.89 -30.38
C ILE A 191 -36.03 -64.83 -31.83
N GLN A 192 -35.31 -64.12 -32.71
CA GLN A 192 -35.62 -64.05 -34.14
C GLN A 192 -35.72 -65.44 -34.77
N LYS A 193 -34.80 -66.35 -34.42
CA LYS A 193 -34.81 -67.73 -34.91
C LYS A 193 -36.01 -68.52 -34.38
N LEU A 194 -36.39 -68.32 -33.12
CA LEU A 194 -37.60 -68.91 -32.55
C LEU A 194 -38.86 -68.34 -33.20
N GLU A 195 -38.91 -67.05 -33.48
CA GLU A 195 -40.00 -66.41 -34.23
C GLU A 195 -40.11 -66.99 -35.64
N ASP A 196 -38.99 -67.16 -36.35
CA ASP A 196 -38.96 -67.78 -37.68
C ASP A 196 -39.39 -69.25 -37.63
N ASP A 197 -38.98 -70.00 -36.61
CA ASP A 197 -39.38 -71.39 -36.41
C ASP A 197 -40.88 -71.48 -36.05
N ILE A 198 -41.41 -70.57 -35.22
CA ILE A 198 -42.85 -70.46 -34.92
C ILE A 198 -43.62 -70.08 -36.19
N LEU A 199 -43.14 -69.11 -36.97
CA LEU A 199 -43.72 -68.74 -38.26
C LEU A 199 -43.74 -69.95 -39.18
N LYS A 200 -42.61 -70.67 -39.31
CA LYS A 200 -42.51 -71.88 -40.12
C LYS A 200 -43.48 -72.96 -39.66
N VAL A 201 -43.62 -73.21 -38.35
CA VAL A 201 -44.63 -74.12 -37.79
C VAL A 201 -46.06 -73.62 -38.08
N CYS A 202 -46.33 -72.32 -38.00
CA CYS A 202 -47.62 -71.72 -38.34
C CYS A 202 -47.96 -71.84 -39.84
N TYR A 203 -46.97 -71.68 -40.73
CA TYR A 203 -47.12 -71.90 -42.17
C TYR A 203 -47.28 -73.40 -42.50
N SER A 204 -46.56 -74.27 -41.80
CA SER A 204 -46.67 -75.74 -41.92
C SER A 204 -48.00 -76.27 -41.36
N SER A 205 -48.56 -75.58 -40.36
CA SER A 205 -49.86 -75.87 -39.74
C SER A 205 -51.04 -75.25 -40.51
N LYS A 206 -50.78 -74.32 -41.44
CA LYS A 206 -51.81 -73.72 -42.31
C LYS A 206 -52.37 -74.70 -43.35
N GLU A 207 -51.73 -75.83 -43.59
CA GLU A 207 -52.34 -76.96 -44.33
C GLU A 207 -53.33 -77.78 -43.48
N ARG A 208 -53.44 -77.55 -42.15
CA ARG A 208 -54.41 -78.23 -41.28
C ARG A 208 -55.25 -77.35 -40.35
N LYS A 209 -55.03 -76.04 -40.25
CA LYS A 209 -55.73 -75.18 -39.26
C LYS A 209 -56.08 -73.78 -39.77
N GLY A 210 -56.60 -73.68 -41.00
CA GLY A 210 -56.97 -72.42 -41.65
C GLY A 210 -58.31 -71.79 -41.25
N ALA A 211 -58.81 -71.92 -40.00
CA ALA A 211 -60.18 -71.46 -39.71
C ALA A 211 -60.45 -70.76 -38.36
N LEU A 212 -59.51 -70.59 -37.42
CA LEU A 212 -59.90 -70.15 -36.07
C LEU A 212 -59.01 -69.09 -35.38
N PHE A 213 -58.32 -68.21 -36.10
CA PHE A 213 -57.43 -67.25 -35.43
C PHE A 213 -57.32 -65.86 -36.07
N ASN A 214 -58.42 -65.33 -36.63
CA ASN A 214 -58.47 -63.96 -37.16
C ASN A 214 -59.57 -63.11 -36.49
N GLU A 215 -59.78 -63.28 -35.19
CA GLU A 215 -60.71 -62.44 -34.42
C GLU A 215 -60.10 -62.02 -33.08
N TRP A 216 -58.97 -61.30 -33.15
CA TRP A 216 -58.58 -60.33 -32.12
C TRP A 216 -57.37 -59.53 -32.60
N GLU A 217 -57.62 -58.37 -33.22
CA GLU A 217 -56.76 -57.16 -33.24
C GLU A 217 -57.09 -56.32 -34.48
N PHE A 218 -57.84 -55.22 -34.30
CA PHE A 218 -57.45 -53.88 -34.75
C PHE A 218 -58.56 -52.87 -34.43
N SER A 219 -58.30 -51.94 -33.52
CA SER A 219 -58.87 -50.57 -33.59
C SER A 219 -58.16 -49.65 -32.61
N GLU A 220 -56.99 -49.18 -33.06
CA GLU A 220 -56.43 -47.90 -32.65
C GLU A 220 -56.12 -47.15 -33.95
N ALA A 221 -56.86 -46.06 -34.22
CA ALA A 221 -56.40 -44.85 -34.92
C ALA A 221 -57.58 -44.02 -35.47
N GLY A 222 -57.74 -42.83 -34.89
CA GLY A 222 -57.82 -41.55 -35.63
C GLY A 222 -58.94 -41.31 -36.64
N GLY A 223 -59.82 -40.36 -36.33
CA GLY A 223 -60.72 -39.75 -37.31
C GLY A 223 -61.13 -38.34 -36.88
N ALA A 224 -60.58 -37.34 -37.58
CA ALA A 224 -60.95 -35.94 -37.49
C ALA A 224 -62.35 -35.69 -38.09
N GLU A 225 -63.02 -34.71 -37.48
CA GLU A 225 -63.97 -33.74 -38.03
C GLU A 225 -64.94 -34.09 -39.19
N GLN A 226 -66.20 -33.75 -38.89
CA GLN A 226 -67.26 -33.18 -39.74
C GLN A 226 -68.36 -34.09 -40.32
N SER A 227 -69.54 -33.88 -39.71
CA SER A 227 -70.88 -33.73 -40.32
C SER A 227 -71.55 -34.94 -40.94
N GLU A 228 -72.48 -35.56 -40.21
CA GLU A 228 -73.93 -35.28 -40.33
C GLU A 228 -74.68 -36.08 -39.24
N ALA A 229 -75.63 -35.43 -38.56
CA ALA A 229 -76.61 -36.08 -37.70
C ALA A 229 -77.84 -36.43 -38.56
N PRO A 230 -78.67 -37.46 -38.27
CA PRO A 230 -79.42 -37.47 -37.00
C PRO A 230 -79.75 -38.85 -36.40
N MET A 231 -80.09 -38.81 -35.12
CA MET A 231 -80.67 -39.87 -34.27
C MET A 231 -79.68 -40.89 -33.69
N ASP A 232 -79.22 -40.62 -32.47
CA ASP A 232 -79.71 -41.42 -31.33
C ASP A 232 -79.53 -40.64 -30.01
N GLN A 233 -80.62 -40.47 -29.26
CA GLN A 233 -80.59 -39.80 -27.96
C GLN A 233 -79.97 -40.73 -26.93
N LYS A 234 -78.68 -40.52 -26.65
CA LYS A 234 -78.04 -40.97 -25.41
C LYS A 234 -77.17 -39.84 -24.86
N HIS A 235 -77.52 -39.42 -23.64
CA HIS A 235 -76.89 -38.41 -22.80
C HIS A 235 -75.44 -38.00 -23.13
N ALA A 236 -75.21 -36.71 -23.41
CA ALA A 236 -73.93 -36.05 -23.20
C ALA A 236 -74.10 -34.54 -22.88
N PRO A 237 -74.15 -34.15 -21.59
CA PRO A 237 -74.00 -32.77 -21.15
C PRO A 237 -72.64 -32.62 -20.43
N THR A 238 -71.56 -32.32 -21.14
CA THR A 238 -70.26 -32.13 -20.44
C THR A 238 -69.29 -31.12 -21.07
N ASP A 239 -69.31 -30.87 -22.38
CA ASP A 239 -68.26 -30.04 -23.02
C ASP A 239 -68.44 -28.52 -22.84
N GLN A 240 -69.68 -28.05 -22.72
CA GLN A 240 -69.96 -26.61 -22.55
C GLN A 240 -69.61 -26.09 -21.14
N ASP A 241 -69.82 -26.91 -20.12
CA ASP A 241 -69.44 -26.59 -18.73
C ASP A 241 -67.92 -26.63 -18.52
N GLN A 242 -67.20 -27.51 -19.24
CA GLN A 242 -65.74 -27.52 -19.23
C GLN A 242 -65.15 -26.25 -19.86
N SER A 243 -65.72 -25.75 -20.97
CA SER A 243 -65.33 -24.47 -21.58
C SER A 243 -65.59 -23.28 -20.65
N SER A 244 -66.73 -23.28 -19.95
CA SER A 244 -67.08 -22.26 -18.97
C SER A 244 -66.12 -22.27 -17.76
N MET A 245 -65.82 -23.45 -17.22
CA MET A 245 -64.89 -23.63 -16.11
C MET A 245 -63.46 -23.21 -16.49
N LEU A 246 -63.00 -23.55 -17.68
CA LEU A 246 -61.69 -23.11 -18.19
C LEU A 246 -61.61 -21.60 -18.34
N LYS A 247 -62.68 -20.92 -18.82
CA LYS A 247 -62.72 -19.44 -18.88
C LYS A 247 -62.63 -18.81 -17.49
N VAL A 248 -63.32 -19.37 -16.50
CA VAL A 248 -63.23 -18.91 -15.10
C VAL A 248 -61.80 -19.10 -14.58
N ILE A 249 -61.18 -20.27 -14.79
CA ILE A 249 -59.78 -20.54 -14.40
C ILE A 249 -58.81 -19.59 -15.10
N CYS A 250 -58.99 -19.31 -16.39
CA CYS A 250 -58.19 -18.33 -17.12
C CYS A 250 -58.33 -16.93 -16.52
N SER A 251 -59.55 -16.46 -16.24
CA SER A 251 -59.77 -15.15 -15.62
C SER A 251 -59.17 -15.05 -14.22
N GLN A 252 -59.25 -16.13 -13.42
CA GLN A 252 -58.65 -16.19 -12.09
C GLN A 252 -57.12 -16.14 -12.18
N ARG A 253 -56.52 -16.96 -13.05
CA ARG A 253 -55.07 -16.95 -13.33
C ARG A 253 -54.59 -15.57 -13.78
N ASP A 254 -55.35 -14.92 -14.65
CA ASP A 254 -54.99 -13.61 -15.18
C ASP A 254 -55.10 -12.52 -14.11
N ARG A 255 -56.07 -12.63 -13.20
CA ARG A 255 -56.21 -11.76 -12.02
C ARG A 255 -55.08 -11.97 -11.01
N PHE A 256 -54.65 -13.21 -10.78
CA PHE A 256 -53.47 -13.51 -9.96
C PHE A 256 -52.18 -13.00 -10.60
N ARG A 257 -52.00 -13.17 -11.92
CA ARG A 257 -50.87 -12.58 -12.65
C ARG A 257 -50.86 -11.06 -12.61
N ALA A 258 -52.03 -10.42 -12.71
CA ALA A 258 -52.13 -8.97 -12.60
C ALA A 258 -51.70 -8.48 -11.21
N ARG A 259 -52.19 -9.13 -10.14
CA ARG A 259 -51.78 -8.82 -8.77
C ARG A 259 -50.31 -9.11 -8.52
N LEU A 260 -49.76 -10.19 -9.09
CA LEU A 260 -48.34 -10.51 -8.99
C LEU A 260 -47.49 -9.40 -9.63
N ARG A 261 -47.83 -8.97 -10.85
CA ARG A 261 -47.13 -7.86 -11.54
C ARG A 261 -47.22 -6.56 -10.75
N GLU A 262 -48.39 -6.24 -10.20
CA GLU A 262 -48.57 -5.04 -9.37
C GLU A 262 -47.67 -5.09 -8.13
N THR A 263 -47.62 -6.22 -7.42
CA THR A 263 -46.73 -6.39 -6.26
C THR A 263 -45.25 -6.37 -6.65
N GLU A 264 -44.88 -6.93 -7.80
CA GLU A 264 -43.51 -6.88 -8.33
C GLU A 264 -43.10 -5.44 -8.70
N GLU A 265 -44.01 -4.67 -9.29
CA GLU A 265 -43.81 -3.24 -9.57
C GLU A 265 -43.70 -2.41 -8.30
N GLU A 266 -44.52 -2.67 -7.29
CA GLU A 266 -44.41 -2.03 -5.97
C GLU A 266 -43.07 -2.34 -5.32
N ILE A 267 -42.61 -3.60 -5.36
CA ILE A 267 -41.29 -4.00 -4.89
C ILE A 267 -40.19 -3.26 -5.67
N ARG A 268 -40.33 -3.13 -6.99
CA ARG A 268 -39.37 -2.37 -7.82
C ARG A 268 -39.34 -0.89 -7.42
N ARG A 269 -40.50 -0.25 -7.23
CA ARG A 269 -40.63 1.15 -6.79
C ARG A 269 -40.06 1.35 -5.38
N LEU A 270 -40.30 0.41 -4.45
CA LEU A 270 -39.73 0.47 -3.10
C LEU A 270 -38.22 0.33 -3.11
N LYS A 271 -37.67 -0.60 -3.91
CA LYS A 271 -36.22 -0.75 -4.08
C LYS A 271 -35.59 0.50 -4.68
N GLU A 272 -36.23 1.11 -5.67
CA GLU A 272 -35.79 2.37 -6.28
C GLU A 272 -35.77 3.51 -5.25
N LYS A 273 -36.85 3.66 -4.44
CA LYS A 273 -36.89 4.63 -3.34
C LYS A 273 -35.81 4.38 -2.28
N ILE A 274 -35.54 3.12 -1.91
CA ILE A 274 -34.45 2.77 -0.98
C ILE A 274 -33.10 3.18 -1.58
N GLY A 275 -32.89 2.96 -2.88
CA GLY A 275 -31.70 3.42 -3.60
C GLY A 275 -31.55 4.94 -3.52
N CYS A 276 -32.56 5.70 -3.96
CA CYS A 276 -32.52 7.17 -3.91
C CYS A 276 -32.28 7.71 -2.49
N LEU A 277 -32.96 7.16 -1.47
CA LEU A 277 -32.76 7.57 -0.09
C LEU A 277 -31.35 7.22 0.44
N THR A 278 -30.77 6.12 -0.03
CA THR A 278 -29.39 5.74 0.34
C THR A 278 -28.38 6.71 -0.28
N ASP A 279 -28.57 7.09 -1.54
CA ASP A 279 -27.73 8.06 -2.24
C ASP A 279 -27.83 9.45 -1.61
N GLU A 280 -29.05 9.91 -1.26
CA GLU A 280 -29.26 11.17 -0.54
C GLU A 280 -28.61 11.15 0.84
N LEU A 281 -28.66 10.02 1.54
CA LEU A 281 -28.02 9.83 2.85
C LEU A 281 -26.49 9.86 2.72
N GLU A 282 -25.92 9.24 1.68
CA GLU A 282 -24.48 9.31 1.38
C GLU A 282 -24.04 10.73 1.02
N LYS A 283 -24.81 11.42 0.16
CA LYS A 283 -24.56 12.82 -0.19
C LYS A 283 -24.58 13.72 1.04
N THR A 284 -25.59 13.56 1.90
CA THR A 284 -25.71 14.33 3.15
C THR A 284 -24.55 14.01 4.11
N LYS A 285 -24.11 12.76 4.20
CA LYS A 285 -22.91 12.39 4.98
C LYS A 285 -21.65 13.06 4.44
N ALA A 286 -21.45 13.06 3.13
CA ALA A 286 -20.29 13.70 2.50
C ALA A 286 -20.29 15.22 2.74
N ASP A 287 -21.45 15.87 2.65
CA ASP A 287 -21.58 17.30 2.91
C ASP A 287 -21.42 17.63 4.40
N ASN A 288 -21.89 16.77 5.31
CA ASN A 288 -21.62 16.88 6.75
C ASN A 288 -20.12 16.78 7.07
N VAL A 289 -19.37 15.88 6.43
CA VAL A 289 -17.90 15.76 6.60
C VAL A 289 -17.18 17.02 6.10
N LYS A 290 -17.60 17.57 4.95
CA LYS A 290 -17.06 18.85 4.45
C LYS A 290 -17.37 20.00 5.40
N LEU A 291 -18.57 20.04 5.96
CA LEU A 291 -18.97 21.07 6.92
C LEU A 291 -18.15 20.95 8.21
N TYR A 292 -17.92 19.72 8.70
CA TYR A 292 -17.02 19.46 9.82
C TYR A 292 -15.60 19.99 9.53
N GLY A 293 -15.05 19.73 8.34
CA GLY A 293 -13.75 20.27 7.92
C GLY A 293 -13.72 21.81 7.89
N LYS A 294 -14.79 22.47 7.43
CA LYS A 294 -14.91 23.93 7.45
C LYS A 294 -14.99 24.48 8.88
N ILE A 295 -15.79 23.86 9.75
CA ILE A 295 -15.91 24.23 11.16
C ILE A 295 -14.54 24.10 11.84
N ARG A 296 -13.84 22.98 11.62
CA ARG A 296 -12.49 22.75 12.15
C ARG A 296 -11.50 23.78 11.64
N TYR A 297 -11.48 24.08 10.35
CA TYR A 297 -10.59 25.11 9.79
C TYR A 297 -10.87 26.51 10.39
N VAL A 298 -12.14 26.88 10.56
CA VAL A 298 -12.53 28.15 11.19
C VAL A 298 -12.20 28.16 12.69
N GLN A 299 -12.41 27.04 13.39
CA GLN A 299 -12.03 26.87 14.79
C GLN A 299 -10.52 26.97 14.97
N ASP A 300 -9.73 26.25 14.17
CA ASP A 300 -8.26 26.29 14.19
C ASP A 300 -7.75 27.70 13.88
N TYR A 301 -8.29 28.37 12.86
CA TYR A 301 -7.93 29.74 12.52
C TYR A 301 -8.31 30.76 13.61
N ASN A 302 -9.44 30.56 14.30
CA ASN A 302 -9.84 31.40 15.43
C ASN A 302 -8.97 31.10 16.67
N HIS A 303 -8.66 29.84 16.93
CA HIS A 303 -7.78 29.42 18.03
C HIS A 303 -6.36 29.97 17.84
N ASP A 304 -5.86 30.03 16.61
CA ASP A 304 -4.55 30.62 16.26
C ASP A 304 -4.53 32.15 16.47
N LYS A 305 -5.65 32.85 16.21
CA LYS A 305 -5.80 34.28 16.52
C LYS A 305 -5.93 34.56 18.03
N VAL A 306 -6.53 33.66 18.80
CA VAL A 306 -6.73 33.82 20.26
C VAL A 306 -5.47 33.47 21.05
N VAL A 307 -4.57 32.63 20.53
CA VAL A 307 -3.28 32.31 21.18
C VAL A 307 -2.33 33.52 21.24
N SER A 308 -2.51 34.54 20.39
CA SER A 308 -1.75 35.80 20.45
C SER A 308 -2.36 36.87 21.38
N ARG A 309 -3.52 36.63 22.02
CA ARG A 309 -4.11 37.57 22.99
C ARG A 309 -4.63 36.83 24.23
N GLY A 310 -3.70 36.58 25.16
CA GLY A 310 -3.92 36.65 26.61
C GLY A 310 -4.97 35.73 27.26
N SER A 311 -4.47 34.87 28.15
CA SER A 311 -5.20 34.27 29.29
C SER A 311 -6.27 33.23 28.97
N LYS A 312 -5.86 31.98 29.13
CA LYS A 312 -6.67 30.76 29.10
C LYS A 312 -7.55 30.70 30.37
N LYS A 313 -8.81 31.14 30.28
CA LYS A 313 -9.87 30.71 31.21
C LYS A 313 -10.56 29.49 30.59
N TYR A 314 -10.44 28.36 31.27
CA TYR A 314 -11.29 27.18 31.05
C TYR A 314 -12.75 27.60 31.30
N VAL A 315 -13.48 27.91 30.22
CA VAL A 315 -14.93 27.87 30.25
C VAL A 315 -15.29 26.47 29.81
N GLU A 316 -15.75 25.72 30.80
CA GLU A 316 -16.30 24.38 30.69
C GLU A 316 -17.48 24.42 29.72
N ASP A 317 -17.27 23.87 28.52
CA ASP A 317 -18.24 23.75 27.44
C ASP A 317 -19.29 22.69 27.81
N LEU A 318 -20.29 23.15 28.57
CA LEU A 318 -21.34 22.34 29.19
C LEU A 318 -22.38 21.79 28.18
N GLU A 319 -22.15 21.94 26.87
CA GLU A 319 -23.02 21.42 25.80
C GLU A 319 -22.43 20.26 24.98
N SER A 320 -21.16 19.89 25.17
CA SER A 320 -20.50 18.90 24.29
C SER A 320 -20.92 17.45 24.50
N GLY A 321 -21.72 17.13 25.54
CA GLY A 321 -22.04 15.74 25.91
C GLY A 321 -22.85 14.94 24.88
N PHE A 322 -23.68 15.60 24.06
CA PHE A 322 -24.50 14.93 23.02
C PHE A 322 -24.02 15.21 21.59
N SER A 323 -23.44 16.38 21.34
CA SER A 323 -22.79 16.70 20.06
C SER A 323 -21.51 15.91 19.85
N SER A 324 -20.78 15.57 20.92
CA SER A 324 -19.51 14.84 20.87
C SER A 324 -19.60 13.52 20.12
N ASP A 325 -20.67 12.73 20.24
CA ASP A 325 -20.74 11.44 19.56
C ASP A 325 -20.93 11.59 18.04
N VAL A 326 -21.78 12.53 17.64
CA VAL A 326 -22.00 12.87 16.23
C VAL A 326 -20.75 13.51 15.64
N GLU A 327 -20.15 14.44 16.38
CA GLU A 327 -18.91 15.10 16.04
C GLU A 327 -17.75 14.11 15.97
N SER A 328 -17.61 13.19 16.91
CA SER A 328 -16.58 12.14 16.96
C SER A 328 -16.71 11.19 15.78
N LYS A 329 -17.95 10.88 15.37
CA LYS A 329 -18.21 10.08 14.17
C LYS A 329 -17.73 10.79 12.90
N TYR A 330 -18.08 12.06 12.71
CA TYR A 330 -17.64 12.82 11.54
C TYR A 330 -16.16 13.20 11.58
N LYS A 331 -15.61 13.44 12.78
CA LYS A 331 -14.18 13.63 13.05
C LYS A 331 -13.39 12.41 12.65
N LYS A 332 -13.82 11.22 13.07
CA LYS A 332 -13.18 9.97 12.70
C LYS A 332 -13.19 9.76 11.18
N ILE A 333 -14.34 9.99 10.53
CA ILE A 333 -14.45 9.87 9.07
C ILE A 333 -13.52 10.87 8.36
N TYR A 334 -13.45 12.11 8.86
CA TYR A 334 -12.57 13.15 8.34
C TYR A 334 -11.08 12.83 8.53
N GLU A 335 -10.69 12.36 9.72
CA GLU A 335 -9.31 11.97 10.02
C GLU A 335 -8.89 10.72 9.25
N ASP A 336 -9.80 9.75 9.08
CA ASP A 336 -9.58 8.56 8.24
C ASP A 336 -9.45 8.95 6.74
N ASP A 337 -10.16 9.97 6.27
CA ASP A 337 -10.06 10.45 4.88
C ASP A 337 -8.80 11.32 4.63
N ILE A 338 -8.32 12.05 5.64
CA ILE A 338 -7.09 12.87 5.55
C ILE A 338 -5.83 12.06 5.77
N ASN A 339 -5.90 10.97 6.54
CA ASN A 339 -4.73 10.19 6.87
C ASN A 339 -4.24 9.41 5.62
N PRO A 340 -3.02 9.68 5.12
CA PRO A 340 -2.47 9.02 3.94
C PRO A 340 -2.36 7.49 4.12
N PHE A 341 -2.19 7.02 5.37
CA PHE A 341 -2.11 5.60 5.69
C PHE A 341 -3.49 4.91 5.75
N ALA A 342 -4.55 5.64 6.10
CA ALA A 342 -5.91 5.10 6.12
C ALA A 342 -6.42 4.87 4.68
N ALA A 343 -6.20 5.84 3.78
CA ALA A 343 -6.48 5.68 2.35
C ALA A 343 -5.73 4.48 1.75
N PHE A 344 -4.45 4.32 2.12
CA PHE A 344 -3.63 3.20 1.69
C PHE A 344 -4.09 1.84 2.26
N SER A 345 -4.46 1.78 3.55
CA SER A 345 -4.94 0.56 4.19
C SER A 345 -6.32 0.12 3.68
N LYS A 346 -7.22 1.08 3.39
CA LYS A 346 -8.53 0.84 2.76
C LYS A 346 -8.35 0.26 1.36
N LYS A 347 -7.48 0.88 0.54
CA LYS A 347 -7.12 0.39 -0.79
C LYS A 347 -6.56 -1.04 -0.73
N ARG A 348 -5.63 -1.32 0.18
CA ARG A 348 -5.07 -2.67 0.40
C ARG A 348 -6.10 -3.68 0.91
N SER A 349 -7.01 -3.28 1.79
CA SER A 349 -8.12 -4.11 2.28
C SER A 349 -9.05 -4.50 1.14
N ASP A 350 -9.40 -3.55 0.27
CA ASP A 350 -10.29 -3.80 -0.86
C ASP A 350 -9.64 -4.70 -1.93
N TYR A 351 -8.33 -4.56 -2.18
CA TYR A 351 -7.57 -5.53 -2.96
C TYR A 351 -7.57 -6.93 -2.33
N THR A 352 -7.47 -7.02 -1.00
CA THR A 352 -7.51 -8.29 -0.25
C THR A 352 -8.90 -8.94 -0.27
N LYS A 353 -9.98 -8.15 -0.39
CA LYS A 353 -11.35 -8.65 -0.55
C LYS A 353 -11.65 -9.11 -1.98
N GLN A 354 -11.13 -8.41 -2.99
CA GLN A 354 -11.28 -8.79 -4.41
C GLN A 354 -10.47 -10.03 -4.78
N TRP A 355 -9.30 -10.19 -4.18
CA TRP A 355 -8.51 -11.41 -4.24
C TRP A 355 -8.48 -12.03 -2.86
N PRO A 356 -9.48 -12.85 -2.49
CA PRO A 356 -9.37 -13.67 -1.30
C PRO A 356 -8.28 -14.70 -1.58
N LEU A 357 -7.03 -14.31 -1.39
CA LEU A 357 -5.94 -15.25 -1.15
C LEU A 357 -6.45 -16.20 -0.07
N PRO A 358 -6.30 -17.54 -0.24
CA PRO A 358 -6.64 -18.47 0.80
C PRO A 358 -5.94 -17.96 2.04
N SER A 359 -6.75 -17.56 3.02
CA SER A 359 -6.31 -16.91 4.23
C SER A 359 -5.10 -17.67 4.72
N ARG A 360 -3.93 -17.03 4.65
CA ARG A 360 -2.74 -17.49 5.35
C ARG A 360 -3.16 -17.42 6.80
N LYS A 361 -3.71 -18.53 7.30
CA LYS A 361 -4.09 -18.71 8.70
C LYS A 361 -2.93 -18.13 9.48
N GLN A 362 -3.20 -17.01 10.15
CA GLN A 362 -2.32 -16.33 11.09
C GLN A 362 -2.16 -17.30 12.27
N GLY A 363 -1.47 -18.40 12.02
CA GLY A 363 -1.37 -19.56 12.87
C GLY A 363 -0.05 -20.27 12.60
N SER A 364 0.37 -20.38 11.33
CA SER A 364 1.58 -21.14 11.00
C SER A 364 2.91 -20.44 11.34
N ILE A 365 2.93 -19.12 11.63
CA ILE A 365 4.14 -18.41 12.11
C ILE A 365 4.13 -18.25 13.64
N SER A 366 2.95 -18.35 14.27
CA SER A 366 2.84 -18.26 15.74
C SER A 366 3.43 -19.49 16.43
N TYR A 367 3.29 -20.69 15.85
CA TYR A 367 3.83 -21.91 16.45
C TYR A 367 5.35 -21.94 16.55
N ALA A 368 6.07 -21.33 15.61
CA ALA A 368 7.53 -21.28 15.66
C ALA A 368 8.05 -20.40 16.81
N ARG A 369 7.39 -19.26 17.06
CA ARG A 369 7.76 -18.37 18.17
C ARG A 369 7.40 -18.98 19.53
N THR A 370 6.24 -19.63 19.64
CA THR A 370 5.87 -20.34 20.88
C THR A 370 6.77 -21.56 21.10
N PHE A 371 7.14 -22.30 20.06
CA PHE A 371 8.04 -23.45 20.18
C PHE A 371 9.45 -23.05 20.63
N ALA A 372 10.00 -21.95 20.09
CA ALA A 372 11.26 -21.40 20.56
C ALA A 372 11.20 -20.97 22.03
N PHE A 373 10.10 -20.34 22.46
CA PHE A 373 9.89 -19.96 23.86
C PHE A 373 9.85 -21.19 24.78
N PHE A 374 9.07 -22.21 24.44
CA PHE A 374 9.02 -23.46 25.21
C PHE A 374 10.35 -24.22 25.18
N TYR A 375 11.09 -24.19 24.08
CA TYR A 375 12.43 -24.76 23.99
C TYR A 375 13.40 -24.04 24.94
N THR A 376 13.37 -22.70 25.00
CA THR A 376 14.19 -21.95 25.97
C THR A 376 13.79 -22.27 27.41
N ILE A 377 12.50 -22.32 27.75
CA ILE A 377 12.03 -22.72 29.08
C ILE A 377 12.49 -24.14 29.44
N GLY A 378 12.36 -25.10 28.51
CA GLY A 378 12.77 -26.48 28.72
C GLY A 378 14.28 -26.62 28.94
N LEU A 379 15.07 -25.87 28.18
CA LEU A 379 16.52 -25.79 28.38
C LEU A 379 16.87 -25.23 29.77
N HIS A 380 16.17 -24.19 30.23
CA HIS A 380 16.41 -23.64 31.57
C HIS A 380 16.07 -24.67 32.65
N VAL A 381 14.91 -25.33 32.57
CA VAL A 381 14.53 -26.39 33.54
C VAL A 381 15.56 -27.52 33.54
N LEU A 382 16.08 -27.92 32.37
CA LEU A 382 17.10 -28.95 32.26
C LEU A 382 18.42 -28.53 32.89
N VAL A 383 18.89 -27.30 32.63
CA VAL A 383 20.10 -26.76 33.25
C VAL A 383 19.93 -26.65 34.76
N PHE A 384 18.79 -26.12 35.24
CA PHE A 384 18.49 -26.06 36.67
C PHE A 384 18.42 -27.45 37.30
N THR A 385 17.87 -28.44 36.62
CA THR A 385 17.82 -29.83 37.11
C THR A 385 19.21 -30.45 37.15
N CYS A 386 20.05 -30.18 36.15
CA CYS A 386 21.44 -30.63 36.10
C CYS A 386 22.27 -30.00 37.22
N LEU A 387 22.15 -28.69 37.41
CA LEU A 387 22.79 -27.96 38.51
C LEU A 387 22.25 -28.40 39.87
N TYR A 388 20.95 -28.65 40.00
CA TYR A 388 20.36 -29.16 41.24
C TYR A 388 20.85 -30.57 41.55
N ARG A 389 20.95 -31.46 40.54
CA ARG A 389 21.51 -32.80 40.71
C ARG A 389 23.00 -32.76 41.03
N MET A 390 23.79 -31.94 40.34
CA MET A 390 25.21 -31.76 40.62
C MET A 390 25.43 -31.11 41.98
N SER A 391 24.61 -30.13 42.37
CA SER A 391 24.64 -29.52 43.69
C SER A 391 24.23 -30.53 44.76
N ALA A 392 23.15 -31.31 44.58
CA ALA A 392 22.75 -32.35 45.52
C ALA A 392 23.80 -33.46 45.65
N LEU A 393 24.45 -33.86 44.56
CA LEU A 393 25.58 -34.78 44.57
C LEU A 393 26.81 -34.16 45.23
N SER A 394 27.06 -32.86 45.03
CA SER A 394 28.16 -32.14 45.66
C SER A 394 27.90 -31.90 47.15
N TYR A 395 26.64 -31.72 47.57
CA TYR A 395 26.21 -31.69 48.97
C TYR A 395 26.34 -33.07 49.63
N LEU A 396 26.05 -34.17 48.90
CA LEU A 396 26.34 -35.52 49.40
C LEU A 396 27.85 -35.81 49.45
N SER A 397 28.62 -35.28 48.50
CA SER A 397 30.08 -35.45 48.44
C SER A 397 30.82 -34.61 49.48
N HIS A 398 30.32 -33.43 49.85
CA HIS A 398 30.86 -32.59 50.94
C HIS A 398 30.21 -32.87 52.30
N GLY A 399 29.14 -33.66 52.36
CA GLY A 399 28.50 -34.08 53.61
C GLY A 399 29.15 -35.28 54.29
N ALA A 400 30.21 -35.86 53.69
CA ALA A 400 30.86 -37.07 54.16
C ALA A 400 32.22 -36.85 54.85
N GLU A 401 32.74 -35.63 54.92
CA GLU A 401 33.97 -35.33 55.67
C GLU A 401 33.82 -34.07 56.51
N GLU A 402 33.20 -34.20 57.69
CA GLU A 402 33.65 -33.46 58.86
C GLU A 402 33.42 -34.31 60.12
N THR A 403 34.49 -34.93 60.63
CA THR A 403 34.79 -35.20 62.05
C THR A 403 36.13 -35.97 62.16
N PRO A 404 36.88 -35.82 63.26
CA PRO A 404 38.24 -35.27 63.29
C PRO A 404 39.29 -36.36 63.59
N VAL A 405 40.49 -35.98 64.08
CA VAL A 405 41.59 -36.79 64.70
C VAL A 405 42.90 -36.66 63.90
N THR A 406 43.71 -35.63 64.18
CA THR A 406 44.89 -35.63 65.09
C THR A 406 46.02 -36.57 64.68
N GLU A 407 47.17 -36.01 64.28
CA GLU A 407 48.49 -36.57 64.60
C GLU A 407 49.53 -35.45 64.87
N THR A 408 49.65 -35.18 66.17
CA THR A 408 50.83 -34.77 66.94
C THR A 408 52.15 -35.44 66.49
N THR A 409 53.23 -34.70 66.18
CA THR A 409 54.41 -34.40 67.02
C THR A 409 55.65 -34.32 66.08
N THR A 410 56.74 -33.56 66.26
CA THR A 410 57.59 -33.29 67.43
C THR A 410 58.51 -32.07 67.17
N ASN A 411 58.56 -31.16 68.16
CA ASN A 411 59.73 -30.50 68.78
C ASN A 411 60.89 -29.89 67.95
N LEU A 412 61.17 -28.61 68.19
CA LEU A 412 62.43 -28.14 68.80
C LEU A 412 62.33 -26.67 69.32
N PRO A 413 62.92 -26.34 70.49
CA PRO A 413 62.90 -25.00 71.09
C PRO A 413 64.24 -24.24 70.94
N ARG A 414 64.21 -22.90 70.86
CA ARG A 414 65.00 -21.92 71.65
C ARG A 414 65.11 -20.53 70.98
N GLY A 415 65.03 -19.50 71.83
CA GLY A 415 65.46 -18.11 71.59
C GLY A 415 64.26 -17.18 71.41
N PHE A 416 63.85 -16.35 72.37
CA PHE A 416 64.53 -15.69 73.49
C PHE A 416 63.71 -15.71 74.78
#